data_AF-A0A9X0KWA2-F1
#
_entry.id   AF-A0A9X0KWA2-F1
#
_cell.length_a   1.000
_cell.length_b   1.000
_cell.length_c   1.000
_cell.angle_alpha   90.00
_cell.angle_beta   90.00
_cell.angle_gamma   90.00
#
_symmetry.space_group_name_H-M   'P 1'
#
loop_
_entity.id
_entity.type
_entity.pdbx_description
1 polymer ?
#
loop_
_entity_poly.entity_id
_entity_poly.type
_entity_poly.pdbx_seq_one_letter_code
_entity_poly.pdbx_strand_id
1 'polypeptide(L)' 'HVLKALEILALGDYGFCQETGEAIGLKRLLLVPESLYSIESMRVLEAKGMHQRQVA' A
#
# COMPACT_ATOMS: atom_id res chain seq x y z
N HIS A 1 1.30 1.03 12.69
CA HIS A 1 2.44 0.84 13.61
C HIS A 1 3.78 1.15 12.94
N VAL A 2 4.61 2.05 13.48
CA VAL A 2 5.86 2.45 12.77
C VAL A 2 6.84 1.27 12.54
N LEU A 3 6.78 0.22 13.36
CA LEU A 3 7.65 -0.95 13.24
C LEU A 3 7.58 -1.64 11.87
N LYS A 4 6.40 -1.77 11.28
CA LYS A 4 6.27 -2.44 9.98
C LYS A 4 6.95 -1.62 8.87
N ALA A 5 6.89 -0.30 8.96
CA ALA A 5 7.61 0.60 8.05
C ALA A 5 9.13 0.40 8.13
N LEU A 6 9.67 0.16 9.33
CA LEU A 6 11.11 -0.10 9.52
C LEU A 6 11.54 -1.43 8.90
N GLU A 7 10.71 -2.48 9.00
CA GLU A 7 10.98 -3.76 8.34
C GLU A 7 11.07 -3.60 6.82
N ILE A 8 10.11 -2.90 6.22
CA ILE A 8 10.07 -2.65 4.78
C ILE A 8 11.28 -1.81 4.35
N LEU A 9 11.67 -0.83 5.17
CA LEU A 9 12.85 0.00 4.93
C LEU A 9 14.15 -0.83 4.98
N ALA A 10 14.27 -1.77 5.91
CA ALA A 10 15.41 -2.68 5.97
C ALA A 10 15.50 -3.60 4.73
N LEU A 11 14.38 -3.92 4.09
CA LEU A 11 14.32 -4.69 2.85
C LEU A 11 14.63 -3.85 1.60
N GLY A 12 14.63 -2.51 1.70
CA GLY A 12 14.86 -1.61 0.57
C GLY A 12 13.61 -1.28 -0.24
N ASP A 13 12.45 -1.80 0.14
CA ASP A 13 11.20 -1.64 -0.61
C ASP A 13 10.36 -0.44 -0.15
N TYR A 14 10.88 0.36 0.80
CA TYR A 14 10.12 1.44 1.41
C TYR A 14 9.81 2.56 0.43
N GLY A 15 8.52 2.90 0.35
CA GLY A 15 8.03 4.00 -0.49
C GLY A 15 7.68 3.58 -1.92
N PHE A 16 7.69 2.29 -2.24
CA PHE A 16 7.24 1.78 -3.53
C PHE A 16 6.03 0.87 -3.40
N CYS A 17 5.14 0.93 -4.39
CA CYS A 17 3.94 0.09 -4.42
C CYS A 17 4.32 -1.35 -4.72
N GLN A 18 3.86 -2.29 -3.89
CA GLN A 18 4.15 -3.73 -4.07
C GLN A 18 3.51 -4.34 -5.32
N GLU A 19 2.44 -3.72 -5.85
CA GLU A 19 1.75 -4.21 -7.05
C GLU A 19 2.41 -3.71 -8.34
N THR A 20 2.75 -2.42 -8.40
CA THR A 20 3.15 -1.75 -9.65
C THR A 20 4.62 -1.32 -9.68
N GLY A 21 5.28 -1.26 -8.53
CA GLY A 21 6.63 -0.72 -8.37
C GLY A 21 6.71 0.81 -8.42
N GLU A 22 5.58 1.52 -8.55
CA GLU A 22 5.58 2.99 -8.61
C GLU A 22 5.85 3.61 -7.22
N ALA A 23 6.35 4.85 -7.20
CA ALA A 23 6.57 5.56 -5.95
C ALA A 23 5.24 5.91 -5.25
N ILE A 24 5.15 5.63 -3.95
CA ILE A 24 4.05 6.03 -3.10
C ILE A 24 4.25 7.50 -2.71
N GLY A 25 3.21 8.32 -2.90
CA GLY A 25 3.28 9.75 -2.61
C GLY A 25 3.65 10.04 -1.16
N LEU A 26 4.57 10.99 -0.95
CA LEU A 26 5.10 11.34 0.38
C LEU A 26 4.01 11.70 1.40
N LYS A 27 2.98 12.45 0.98
CA LYS A 27 1.84 12.80 1.84
C LYS A 27 1.14 11.57 2.44
N ARG A 28 1.05 10.47 1.68
CA ARG A 28 0.46 9.21 2.13
C ARG A 28 1.37 8.50 3.12
N LEU A 29 2.68 8.45 2.86
CA LEU A 29 3.66 7.84 3.77
C LEU A 29 3.76 8.60 5.10
N LEU A 30 3.65 9.93 5.09
CA LEU A 30 3.61 10.74 6.31
C LEU A 30 2.36 10.47 7.16
N LEU A 31 1.23 10.14 6.54
CA LEU A 31 0.00 9.81 7.24
C LEU A 31 -0.05 8.33 7.67
N VAL A 32 0.38 7.43 6.79
CA VAL A 32 0.38 5.98 6.96
C VAL A 32 1.74 5.44 6.53
N PRO A 33 2.72 5.37 7.46
CA PRO A 33 4.09 5.01 7.12
C PRO A 33 4.24 3.56 6.66
N GLU A 34 3.29 2.67 6.99
CA GLU A 34 3.32 1.25 6.59
C GLU A 34 2.66 1.00 5.22
N SER A 35 2.35 2.04 4.45
CA SER A 35 1.59 1.88 3.22
C SER A 35 2.36 1.04 2.18
N LEU A 36 1.76 -0.06 1.74
CA LEU A 36 2.32 -0.98 0.73
C LEU A 36 1.83 -0.68 -0.70
N TYR A 37 0.79 0.14 -0.83
CA TYR A 37 0.11 0.39 -2.11
C TYR A 37 -0.03 1.87 -2.39
N SER A 38 0.10 2.24 -3.67
CA SER A 38 -0.31 3.54 -4.18
C SER A 38 -1.83 3.73 -4.01
N ILE A 39 -2.30 4.96 -4.20
CA ILE A 39 -3.74 5.26 -4.11
C ILE A 39 -4.51 4.50 -5.18
N GLU A 40 -4.02 4.48 -6.42
CA GLU A 40 -4.71 3.82 -7.52
C GLU A 40 -4.71 2.29 -7.34
N SER A 41 -3.60 1.69 -6.93
CA SER A 41 -3.54 0.25 -6.65
C SER A 41 -4.50 -0.15 -5.51
N MET A 42 -4.57 0.66 -4.43
CA MET A 42 -5.50 0.39 -3.34
C MET A 42 -6.96 0.47 -3.78
N ARG A 43 -7.34 1.44 -4.63
CA ARG A 43 -8.70 1.56 -5.17
C ARG A 43 -9.10 0.31 -5.97
N VAL A 44 -8.18 -0.24 -6.76
CA VAL A 44 -8.41 -1.47 -7.51
C VAL A 44 -8.63 -2.66 -6.57
N LEU A 45 -7.83 -2.77 -5.51
CA LEU A 45 -7.99 -3.83 -4.50
C LEU A 45 -9.32 -3.74 -3.76
N GLU A 46 -9.73 -2.53 -3.37
CA GLU A 46 -11.02 -2.28 -2.71
C GLU A 46 -12.19 -2.65 -3.63
N ALA A 47 -12.15 -2.24 -4.89
CA ALA A 47 -13.16 -2.60 -5.88
C ALA A 47 -13.28 -4.12 -6.08
N LYS A 48 -12.15 -4.82 -6.20
CA LYS A 48 -12.11 -6.29 -6.27
C LYS A 48 -12.70 -6.93 -5.02
N GLY A 49 -12.34 -6.43 -3.83
CA GLY A 49 -12.83 -6.94 -2.55
C GLY A 49 -14.33 -6.74 -2.35
N MET A 50 -14.90 -5.62 -2.82
CA MET A 50 -16.36 -5.41 -2.79
C MET A 50 -17.10 -6.44 -3.65
N HIS A 51 -16.60 -6.71 -4.86
CA HIS A 51 -17.21 -7.71 -5.72
C HIS A 51 -17.16 -9.11 -5.09
N GLN A 52 -16.02 -9.49 -4.50
CA GLN A 52 -15.87 -10.78 -3.82
C GLN A 52 -16.82 -10.94 -2.62
N ARG A 53 -17.10 -9.87 -1.87
CA ARG A 53 -18.05 -9.89 -0.75
C ARG A 53 -19.51 -9.99 -1.17
N GLN A 54 -19.85 -9.51 -2.37
CA GLN A 54 -21.23 -9.59 -2.89
C GLN A 54 -21.56 -10.98 -3.48
N VAL A 55 -20.53 -11.76 -3.82
CA VAL A 55 -20.67 -13.10 -4.41
C VAL A 55 -20.66 -14.21 -3.34
N ALA A 56 -20.28 -13.87 -2.10
CA ALA A 56 -20.19 -14.79 -0.96
C ALA A 56 -21.49 -14.89 -0.15
#